data_AF-A0A4W5JCC3-F1
#
_entry.id   AF-A0A4W5JCC3-F1
#
_cell.length_a   1.000
_cell.length_b   1.000
_cell.length_c   1.000
_cell.angle_alpha   90.00
_cell.angle_beta   90.00
_cell.angle_gamma   90.00
#
_symmetry.space_group_name_H-M   'P 1'
#
loop_
_entity.id
_entity.type
_entity.pdbx_description
1 polymer ?
#
loop_
_entity_poly.entity_id
_entity_poly.type
_entity_poly.pdbx_seq_one_letter_code
_entity_poly.pdbx_strand_id
1 'polypeptide(L)'
;MPVNTLLFQAYAVQGQHAIPQPDSSSASISPQLTKLHQLAMQQSPFPMGPNNPGFQGGMDASAQTSSHEMTIPNDLIGCIIGRQGSKINEIRQMSGAQIKIANPVEGSADRQVTITGSAASISLAEYLINARLSSEATGLAAN
;
A
#
# COMPACT_ATOMS: atom_id res chain seq x y z
N MET A 1 2.32 -20.66 47.55
CA MET A 1 0.90 -20.37 47.85
C MET A 1 0.85 -18.91 48.30
N PRO A 2 0.09 -17.96 47.69
CA PRO A 2 -1.26 -18.05 47.09
C PRO A 2 -1.29 -17.69 45.57
N VAL A 3 -2.11 -18.32 44.73
CA VAL A 3 -3.56 -18.10 44.40
C VAL A 3 -3.82 -16.92 43.44
N ASN A 4 -3.91 -17.33 42.17
CA ASN A 4 -4.66 -16.82 41.01
C ASN A 4 -5.92 -15.97 41.35
N THR A 5 -6.18 -14.88 40.59
CA THR A 5 -7.52 -14.41 40.13
C THR A 5 -7.47 -12.99 39.52
N LEU A 6 -8.18 -12.80 38.38
CA LEU A 6 -8.57 -11.54 37.67
C LEU A 6 -7.51 -10.90 36.75
N LEU A 7 -7.79 -10.45 35.53
CA LEU A 7 -9.02 -10.33 34.74
C LEU A 7 -8.62 -10.06 33.27
N PHE A 8 -9.30 -10.74 32.35
CA PHE A 8 -9.26 -10.49 30.90
C PHE A 8 -9.54 -9.01 30.59
N GLN A 9 -8.58 -8.29 30.01
CA GLN A 9 -8.88 -7.01 29.38
C GLN A 9 -9.00 -7.18 27.87
N ALA A 10 -10.19 -6.79 27.42
CA ALA A 10 -10.81 -7.09 26.16
C ALA A 10 -10.12 -6.42 24.97
N TYR A 11 -10.11 -7.16 23.88
CA TYR A 11 -9.99 -6.68 22.51
C TYR A 11 -11.14 -5.70 22.21
N ALA A 12 -10.84 -4.47 21.81
CA ALA A 12 -11.65 -3.67 20.90
C ALA A 12 -10.94 -2.36 20.56
N VAL A 13 -10.53 -2.17 19.30
CA VAL A 13 -10.53 -0.83 18.70
C VAL A 13 -10.66 -0.91 17.17
N GLN A 14 -11.79 -0.37 16.71
CA GLN A 14 -12.09 0.21 15.39
C GLN A 14 -12.24 -0.73 14.19
N GLY A 15 -13.34 -1.50 14.19
CA GLY A 15 -14.10 -1.82 12.98
C GLY A 15 -15.43 -1.05 13.01
N GLN A 16 -15.59 -0.03 12.16
CA GLN A 16 -16.86 0.68 11.97
C GLN A 16 -17.37 0.42 10.55
N HIS A 17 -18.14 -0.65 10.42
CA HIS A 17 -19.02 -0.91 9.28
C HIS A 17 -20.44 -1.04 9.84
N ALA A 18 -21.23 0.03 9.76
CA ALA A 18 -22.63 0.02 10.15
C ALA A 18 -23.50 -0.43 8.97
N ILE A 19 -24.36 -1.42 9.24
CA ILE A 19 -25.37 -2.00 8.36
C ILE A 19 -26.58 -1.04 8.32
N PRO A 20 -27.08 -0.57 7.17
CA PRO A 20 -28.29 0.24 7.12
C PRO A 20 -29.54 -0.65 7.10
N GLN A 21 -30.47 -0.40 8.03
CA GLN A 21 -31.82 -0.98 8.07
C GLN A 21 -32.86 0.14 7.88
N PRO A 22 -33.87 -0.02 7.01
CA PRO A 22 -34.86 1.03 6.72
C PRO A 22 -36.00 1.06 7.75
N ASP A 23 -36.33 2.25 8.23
CA ASP A 23 -37.43 2.52 9.15
C ASP A 23 -38.78 2.60 8.41
N SER A 24 -39.82 2.03 9.02
CA SER A 24 -41.21 2.19 8.61
C SER A 24 -42.05 2.60 9.82
N SER A 25 -42.16 3.91 10.02
CA SER A 25 -43.42 4.66 10.20
C SER A 25 -44.48 4.07 11.15
N SER A 26 -44.80 4.79 12.24
CA SER A 26 -46.18 5.27 12.51
C SER A 26 -46.35 6.00 13.86
N ALA A 27 -47.22 7.02 13.81
CA ALA A 27 -48.03 7.62 14.88
C ALA A 27 -47.29 8.46 15.95
N SER A 28 -47.25 9.81 15.91
CA SER A 28 -48.31 10.84 15.96
C SER A 28 -49.16 10.86 17.25
N ILE A 29 -48.82 11.74 18.20
CA ILE A 29 -49.75 12.57 19.00
C ILE A 29 -49.01 13.87 19.42
N SER A 30 -49.52 15.01 18.97
CA SER A 30 -49.09 16.40 19.25
C SER A 30 -49.72 16.93 20.58
N PRO A 31 -49.69 18.24 20.97
CA PRO A 31 -48.93 19.42 20.51
C PRO A 31 -48.43 20.38 21.64
N GLN A 32 -47.71 21.44 21.26
CA GLN A 32 -47.56 22.76 21.92
C GLN A 32 -46.34 23.07 22.81
N LEU A 33 -45.19 23.41 22.19
CA LEU A 33 -44.57 24.73 22.45
C LEU A 33 -43.70 25.21 21.26
N THR A 34 -44.16 26.31 20.68
CA THR A 34 -43.86 26.89 19.36
C THR A 34 -42.57 27.73 19.28
N LYS A 35 -41.35 27.16 19.29
CA LYS A 35 -40.12 27.98 19.08
C LYS A 35 -39.00 27.42 18.19
N LEU A 36 -39.27 26.46 17.29
CA LEU A 36 -38.28 26.03 16.26
C LEU A 36 -38.84 25.96 14.81
N HIS A 37 -40.02 26.52 14.53
CA HIS A 37 -40.73 26.31 13.26
C HIS A 37 -40.74 27.50 12.28
N GLN A 38 -39.79 28.43 12.34
CA GLN A 38 -39.80 29.59 11.45
C GLN A 38 -38.33 29.91 11.12
N LEU A 39 -37.81 29.83 9.90
CA LEU A 39 -38.44 29.95 8.59
C LEU A 39 -37.56 29.22 7.56
N ALA A 40 -37.70 27.88 7.51
CA ALA A 40 -37.25 27.05 6.38
C ALA A 40 -38.20 27.24 5.18
N MET A 41 -38.44 28.49 4.77
CA MET A 41 -39.25 28.80 3.58
C MET A 41 -38.71 30.04 2.86
N GLN A 42 -37.65 29.80 2.07
CA GLN A 42 -37.39 30.47 0.78
C GLN A 42 -36.84 29.36 -0.12
N GLN A 43 -37.68 28.57 -0.80
CA GLN A 43 -37.99 28.78 -2.21
C GLN A 43 -36.78 29.26 -3.04
N SER A 44 -36.19 28.35 -3.81
CA SER A 44 -35.76 28.59 -5.19
C SER A 44 -35.53 27.25 -5.93
N PRO A 45 -36.11 27.09 -7.14
CA PRO A 45 -36.04 25.86 -7.94
C PRO A 45 -34.70 25.81 -8.71
N PHE A 46 -33.96 24.71 -8.59
CA PHE A 46 -32.76 24.50 -9.41
C PHE A 46 -32.82 23.19 -10.20
N PRO A 47 -32.32 23.23 -11.45
CA PRO A 47 -32.83 22.43 -12.55
C PRO A 47 -32.24 21.02 -12.61
N MET A 48 -33.07 20.13 -13.14
CA MET A 48 -32.71 18.82 -13.68
C MET A 48 -31.65 19.01 -14.78
N GLY A 49 -30.40 18.64 -14.47
CA GLY A 49 -29.32 18.45 -15.44
C GLY A 49 -29.21 16.97 -15.80
N PRO A 50 -29.15 16.59 -17.09
CA PRO A 50 -29.25 15.21 -17.51
C PRO A 50 -27.90 14.50 -17.47
N ASN A 51 -27.96 13.21 -17.13
CA ASN A 51 -27.10 12.17 -17.67
C ASN A 51 -25.59 12.19 -17.29
N ASN A 52 -25.19 11.31 -16.36
CA ASN A 52 -24.01 10.49 -16.63
C ASN A 52 -24.11 9.13 -15.91
N PRO A 53 -24.20 8.00 -16.65
CA PRO A 53 -24.14 6.66 -16.08
C PRO A 53 -22.69 6.25 -15.77
N GLY A 54 -22.50 5.58 -14.62
CA GLY A 54 -21.26 4.88 -14.25
C GLY A 54 -20.95 5.15 -12.77
N PHE A 55 -21.04 4.20 -11.83
CA PHE A 55 -20.72 2.78 -11.93
C PHE A 55 -19.56 2.48 -12.87
N GLN A 56 -18.50 3.28 -12.76
CA GLN A 56 -17.17 2.84 -13.09
C GLN A 56 -16.54 2.41 -11.77
N GLY A 57 -16.75 1.15 -11.42
CA GLY A 57 -15.69 0.36 -10.80
C GLY A 57 -14.55 0.34 -11.81
N GLY A 58 -13.80 1.44 -11.84
CA GLY A 58 -12.55 1.51 -12.53
C GLY A 58 -11.66 0.49 -11.85
N MET A 59 -11.35 -0.58 -12.57
CA MET A 59 -10.00 -1.09 -12.55
C MET A 59 -9.10 0.03 -13.10
N ASP A 60 -9.01 1.17 -12.39
CA ASP A 60 -7.83 2.00 -12.50
C ASP A 60 -6.75 1.23 -11.75
N ALA A 61 -6.19 0.25 -12.47
CA ALA A 61 -4.75 0.12 -12.45
C ALA A 61 -4.20 1.45 -12.97
N SER A 62 -4.34 2.53 -12.18
CA SER A 62 -3.40 3.61 -12.24
C SER A 62 -2.07 2.89 -12.18
N ALA A 63 -1.25 3.09 -13.20
CA ALA A 63 0.11 2.61 -13.21
C ALA A 63 0.82 3.38 -12.09
N GLN A 64 0.50 3.07 -10.83
CA GLN A 64 1.07 3.66 -9.66
C GLN A 64 2.46 3.06 -9.56
N THR A 65 3.36 3.69 -10.30
CA THR A 65 4.77 3.40 -10.27
C THR A 65 5.22 3.62 -8.84
N SER A 66 5.55 2.53 -8.16
CA SER A 66 6.11 2.56 -6.82
C SER A 66 7.63 2.56 -6.94
N SER A 67 8.30 2.94 -5.85
CA SER A 67 9.75 2.85 -5.72
C SER A 67 10.09 2.06 -4.46
N HIS A 68 10.97 1.10 -4.60
CA HIS A 68 11.52 0.32 -3.50
C HIS A 68 13.01 0.58 -3.40
N GLU A 69 13.50 0.74 -2.19
CA GLU A 69 14.91 1.00 -1.93
C GLU A 69 15.46 -0.10 -1.03
N MET A 70 16.61 -0.65 -1.42
CA MET A 70 17.31 -1.68 -0.68
C MET A 70 18.80 -1.38 -0.62
N THR A 71 19.46 -1.85 0.44
CA THR A 71 20.91 -1.73 0.62
C THR A 71 21.55 -3.10 0.43
N ILE A 72 22.65 -3.13 -0.31
CA ILE A 72 23.39 -4.35 -0.64
C ILE A 72 24.86 -4.14 -0.27
N PRO A 73 25.51 -5.08 0.43
CA PRO A 73 26.94 -5.00 0.73
C PRO A 73 27.77 -4.81 -0.54
N ASN A 74 28.80 -3.96 -0.48
CA ASN A 74 29.68 -3.72 -1.63
C ASN A 74 30.44 -4.98 -2.07
N ASP A 75 30.61 -5.96 -1.19
CA ASP A 75 31.22 -7.25 -1.51
C ASP A 75 30.32 -8.07 -2.46
N LEU A 76 29.00 -8.06 -2.21
CA LEU A 76 28.03 -8.84 -2.96
C LEU A 76 27.44 -8.09 -4.16
N ILE A 77 27.50 -6.75 -4.23
CA ILE A 77 26.91 -6.02 -5.36
C ILE A 77 27.53 -6.42 -6.71
N GLY A 78 28.81 -6.80 -6.71
CA GLY A 78 29.53 -7.23 -7.92
C GLY A 78 28.87 -8.43 -8.60
N CYS A 79 28.34 -9.39 -7.83
CA CYS A 79 27.71 -10.60 -8.38
C CYS A 79 26.28 -10.36 -8.89
N ILE A 80 25.61 -9.31 -8.39
CA ILE A 80 24.33 -8.82 -8.89
C ILE A 80 24.51 -8.11 -10.22
N ILE A 81 25.52 -7.27 -10.34
CA ILE A 81 25.84 -6.54 -11.59
C ILE A 81 26.32 -7.54 -12.65
N GLY A 82 27.19 -8.47 -12.27
CA GLY A 82 27.82 -9.43 -13.17
C GLY A 82 28.87 -8.78 -14.07
N ARG A 83 29.59 -9.62 -14.84
CA ARG A 83 30.60 -9.13 -15.78
C ARG A 83 29.96 -8.18 -16.79
N GLN A 84 30.54 -6.99 -16.93
CA GLN A 84 30.08 -5.96 -17.87
C GLN A 84 28.62 -5.51 -17.67
N GLY A 85 28.04 -5.73 -16.48
CA GLY A 85 26.65 -5.40 -16.20
C GLY A 85 25.62 -6.36 -16.81
N SER A 86 26.06 -7.52 -17.34
CA SER A 86 25.15 -8.46 -18.02
C SER A 86 24.02 -8.97 -17.12
N LYS A 87 24.30 -9.24 -15.83
CA LYS A 87 23.31 -9.84 -14.92
C LYS A 87 22.28 -8.80 -14.47
N ILE A 88 22.70 -7.60 -14.09
CA ILE A 88 21.75 -6.53 -13.75
C ILE A 88 20.89 -6.13 -14.96
N ASN A 89 21.45 -6.18 -16.17
CA ASN A 89 20.69 -5.88 -17.38
C ASN A 89 19.61 -6.95 -17.64
N GLU A 90 19.92 -8.22 -17.44
CA GLU A 90 18.96 -9.33 -17.47
C GLU A 90 17.85 -9.13 -16.42
N ILE A 91 18.19 -8.78 -15.18
CA ILE A 91 17.19 -8.53 -14.12
C ILE A 91 16.25 -7.39 -14.50
N ARG A 92 16.78 -6.29 -15.07
CA ARG A 92 15.96 -5.17 -15.57
C ARG A 92 15.01 -5.62 -16.68
N GLN A 93 15.49 -6.45 -17.62
CA GLN A 93 14.67 -6.96 -18.72
C GLN A 93 13.59 -7.94 -18.23
N MET A 94 13.93 -8.87 -17.34
CA MET A 94 13.00 -9.86 -16.79
C MET A 94 11.93 -9.22 -15.91
N SER A 95 12.31 -8.26 -15.06
CA SER A 95 11.38 -7.57 -14.16
C SER A 95 10.56 -6.48 -14.85
N GLY A 96 11.09 -5.89 -15.93
CA GLY A 96 10.56 -4.66 -16.50
C GLY A 96 10.65 -3.47 -15.55
N ALA A 97 11.42 -3.57 -14.46
CA ALA A 97 11.61 -2.49 -13.49
C ALA A 97 12.82 -1.63 -13.85
N GLN A 98 12.75 -0.35 -13.50
CA GLN A 98 13.87 0.57 -13.58
C GLN A 98 14.74 0.43 -12.32
N ILE A 99 15.92 -0.18 -12.46
CA ILE A 99 16.84 -0.36 -11.33
C ILE A 99 17.95 0.68 -11.40
N LYS A 100 18.12 1.51 -10.38
CA LYS A 100 19.17 2.51 -10.24
C LYS A 100 20.09 2.12 -9.08
N ILE A 101 21.39 2.10 -9.34
CA ILE A 101 22.40 1.77 -8.33
C ILE A 101 23.12 3.06 -7.98
N ALA A 102 23.11 3.44 -6.71
CA ALA A 102 23.82 4.61 -6.23
C ALA A 102 25.34 4.41 -6.26
N ASN A 103 26.08 5.52 -6.27
CA ASN A 103 27.53 5.50 -6.11
C ASN A 103 27.91 4.94 -4.74
N PRO A 104 29.09 4.29 -4.62
CA PRO A 104 29.59 3.88 -3.31
C PRO A 104 29.82 5.15 -2.48
N VAL A 105 29.31 5.15 -1.25
CA VAL A 105 29.55 6.26 -0.32
C VAL A 105 30.85 5.96 0.42
N GLU A 106 31.78 6.92 0.45
CA GLU A 106 33.05 6.78 1.17
C GLU A 106 32.78 6.48 2.65
N GLY A 107 33.29 5.34 3.14
CA GLY A 107 33.05 4.86 4.51
C GLY A 107 31.79 4.00 4.70
N SER A 108 31.01 3.74 3.65
CA SER A 108 29.88 2.80 3.72
C SER A 108 30.27 1.41 3.22
N ALA A 109 29.94 0.38 4.01
CA ALA A 109 30.07 -1.01 3.61
C ALA A 109 28.96 -1.45 2.63
N ASP A 110 27.92 -0.64 2.47
CA ASP A 110 26.73 -0.94 1.67
C ASP A 110 26.56 0.01 0.50
N ARG A 111 25.72 -0.41 -0.45
CA ARG A 111 25.34 0.36 -1.62
C ARG A 111 23.83 0.37 -1.77
N GLN A 112 23.29 1.56 -1.97
CA GLN A 112 21.86 1.78 -2.16
C GLN A 112 21.45 1.42 -3.59
N VAL A 113 20.37 0.65 -3.70
CA VAL A 113 19.73 0.27 -4.96
C VAL A 113 18.26 0.67 -4.89
N THR A 114 17.84 1.47 -5.87
CA THR A 114 16.45 1.93 -6.02
C THR A 114 15.81 1.22 -7.20
N ILE A 115 14.65 0.62 -7.00
CA ILE A 115 13.87 -0.11 -8.00
C ILE A 115 12.55 0.64 -8.18
N THR A 116 12.28 1.13 -9.38
CA THR A 116 11.06 1.88 -9.70
C THR A 116 10.27 1.15 -10.77
N GLY A 117 8.96 0.97 -10.57
CA GLY A 117 8.11 0.29 -11.54
C GLY A 117 6.74 -0.07 -10.99
N SER A 118 6.04 -0.98 -11.66
CA SER A 118 4.81 -1.57 -11.13
C SER A 118 5.11 -2.42 -9.89
N ALA A 119 4.12 -2.65 -9.02
CA ALA A 119 4.27 -3.52 -7.85
C ALA A 119 4.80 -4.91 -8.25
N ALA A 120 4.27 -5.50 -9.32
CA ALA A 120 4.73 -6.79 -9.84
C ALA A 120 6.19 -6.74 -10.33
N SER A 121 6.56 -5.68 -11.06
CA SER A 121 7.93 -5.48 -11.55
C SER A 121 8.93 -5.35 -10.41
N ILE A 122 8.59 -4.58 -9.37
CA ILE A 122 9.43 -4.38 -8.20
C ILE A 122 9.63 -5.70 -7.46
N SER A 123 8.55 -6.41 -7.13
CA SER A 123 8.63 -7.69 -6.41
C SER A 123 9.48 -8.72 -7.15
N LEU A 124 9.37 -8.77 -8.48
CA LEU A 124 10.19 -9.67 -9.30
C LEU A 124 11.67 -9.25 -9.31
N ALA A 125 11.97 -7.96 -9.46
CA ALA A 125 13.35 -7.46 -9.40
C ALA A 125 14.00 -7.74 -8.04
N GLU A 126 13.28 -7.45 -6.96
CA GLU A 126 13.73 -7.68 -5.59
C GLU A 126 14.01 -9.17 -5.34
N TYR A 127 13.11 -10.05 -5.76
CA TYR A 127 13.30 -11.50 -5.67
C TYR A 127 14.57 -11.96 -6.42
N LEU A 128 14.76 -11.50 -7.65
CA LEU A 128 15.93 -11.86 -8.47
C LEU A 128 17.23 -11.37 -7.84
N ILE A 129 17.24 -10.15 -7.28
CA ILE A 129 18.40 -9.61 -6.57
C ILE A 129 18.69 -10.45 -5.33
N ASN A 130 17.69 -10.68 -4.48
CA ASN A 130 17.84 -11.47 -3.25
C ASN A 130 18.28 -12.90 -3.53
N ALA A 131 17.72 -13.57 -4.53
CA ALA A 131 18.12 -14.91 -4.93
C ALA A 131 19.60 -15.00 -5.30
N ARG A 132 20.14 -13.95 -5.94
CA ARG A 132 21.56 -13.87 -6.30
C ARG A 132 22.44 -13.58 -5.08
N LEU A 133 22.00 -12.69 -4.18
CA LEU A 133 22.69 -12.44 -2.91
C LEU A 133 22.78 -13.73 -2.07
N SER A 134 21.67 -14.46 -1.95
CA SER A 134 21.62 -15.72 -1.20
C SER A 134 22.47 -16.82 -1.83
N SER A 135 22.58 -16.84 -3.16
CA SER A 135 23.42 -17.82 -3.88
C SER A 135 24.91 -17.64 -3.56
N GLU A 136 25.39 -16.40 -3.44
CA GLU A 136 26.79 -16.14 -3.05
C GLU A 136 27.00 -16.25 -1.54
N ALA A 137 26.04 -15.79 -0.72
CA ALA A 137 26.12 -15.95 0.73
C ALA A 137 26.19 -17.43 1.15
N THR A 138 25.52 -18.32 0.41
CA THR A 138 25.59 -19.78 0.64
C THR A 138 26.90 -20.39 0.17
N GLY A 139 27.54 -19.84 -0.87
CA GLY A 139 28.83 -20.32 -1.38
C GLY A 139 29.99 -20.16 -0.38
N LEU A 140 29.87 -19.21 0.55
CA LEU A 140 30.86 -18.95 1.61
C LEU A 140 30.76 -19.90 2.81
N ALA A 141 29.70 -20.71 2.92
CA ALA A 141 29.55 -21.69 4.00
C ALA A 141 30.07 -23.09 3.64
N ALA A 142 30.57 -23.29 2.42
CA ALA A 142 30.90 -24.60 1.85
C ALA A 142 32.41 -24.84 1.57
N ASN A 143 33.33 -24.03 2.10
CA ASN A 143 34.78 -24.28 1.99
C ASN A 143 35.48 -24.29 3.35
#